data_AF-A0A1I6QK04-F1
#
_entry.id   AF-A0A1I6QK04-F1
#
_cell.length_a   1.000
_cell.length_b   1.000
_cell.length_c   1.000
_cell.angle_alpha   90.00
_cell.angle_beta   90.00
_cell.angle_gamma   90.00
#
_symmetry.space_group_name_H-M   'P 1'
#
loop_
_entity.id
_entity.type
_entity.pdbx_description
1 polymer ?
#
loop_
_entity_poly.entity_id
_entity_poly.type
_entity_poly.pdbx_seq_one_letter_code
_entity_poly.pdbx_strand_id
1 'polypeptide(L)' 'MKYIEFGIGNKWWLRTETEGSDGIEYEEKGVQQPIIIQSLYLRVWVGKTVFILDSRDGFKRTQKNRNKFKFILGVTSR' A
#
# COMPACT_ATOMS: atom_id res chain seq x y z
N MET A 1 -0.04 11.92 -2.11
CA MET A 1 -1.10 11.13 -1.45
C MET A 1 -0.51 10.40 -0.26
N LYS A 2 -1.30 10.10 0.77
CA LYS A 2 -0.87 9.28 1.90
C LYS A 2 -1.40 7.85 1.72
N TYR A 3 -0.55 6.85 1.89
CA TYR A 3 -0.93 5.44 1.86
C TYR A 3 -0.64 4.81 3.21
N ILE A 4 -1.70 4.53 3.98
CA ILE A 4 -1.58 3.91 5.30
C ILE A 4 -1.72 2.41 5.09
N GLU A 5 -0.65 1.66 5.32
CA GLU A 5 -0.57 0.24 5.05
C GLU A 5 -0.33 -0.57 6.32
N PHE A 6 -1.19 -1.56 6.54
CA PHE A 6 -1.01 -2.58 7.56
C PHE A 6 -0.79 -3.95 6.92
N GLY A 7 0.28 -4.65 7.27
CA GLY A 7 0.53 -5.96 6.68
C GLY A 7 1.88 -6.60 6.94
N ILE A 8 2.02 -7.81 6.40
CA ILE A 8 3.22 -8.64 6.49
C ILE A 8 4.01 -8.50 5.19
N GLY A 9 5.33 -8.37 5.30
CA GLY A 9 6.25 -8.20 4.16
C GLY A 9 6.62 -6.74 3.86
N ASN A 10 6.13 -5.79 4.66
CA ASN A 10 6.64 -4.42 4.74
C ASN A 10 7.70 -4.29 5.85
N LYS A 11 8.43 -3.16 5.88
CA LYS A 11 9.46 -2.89 6.89
C LYS A 11 8.89 -2.84 8.31
N TRP A 12 7.66 -2.35 8.44
CA TRP A 12 6.87 -2.36 9.67
C TRP A 12 5.48 -2.93 9.40
N TRP A 13 4.84 -3.42 10.47
CA TRP A 13 3.48 -3.95 10.42
C TRP A 13 2.46 -2.86 10.07
N LEU A 14 2.73 -1.62 10.47
CA LEU A 14 1.92 -0.43 10.17
C LEU A 14 2.85 0.69 9.70
N ARG A 15 2.60 1.22 8.51
CA ARG A 15 3.36 2.34 7.93
C ARG A 15 2.43 3.33 7.24
N THR A 16 2.87 4.58 7.15
CA THR A 16 2.28 5.58 6.28
C THR A 16 3.31 6.01 5.26
N GLU A 17 2.98 5.92 3.99
CA GLU A 17 3.81 6.39 2.88
C GLU A 17 3.20 7.70 2.38
N THR A 18 3.92 8.81 2.51
CA THR A 18 3.48 10.13 2.04
C THR A 18 4.20 10.47 0.75
N GLU A 19 3.45 10.54 -0.34
CA GLU A 19 3.92 10.98 -1.65
C GLU A 19 3.59 12.47 -1.82
N GLY A 20 4.62 13.33 -1.84
CA GLY A 20 4.48 14.76 -2.11
C GLY A 20 4.13 15.05 -3.58
N SER A 21 3.56 16.23 -3.84
CA SER A 21 3.33 16.73 -5.21
C SER A 21 4.58 16.78 -6.06
N ASP A 22 5.73 16.97 -5.42
CA ASP A 22 7.06 17.07 -6.03
C ASP A 22 7.69 15.69 -6.31
N GLY A 23 6.94 14.60 -6.09
CA GLY A 23 7.41 13.22 -6.30
C GLY A 23 8.32 12.68 -5.19
N ILE A 24 8.50 13.42 -4.10
CA ILE A 24 9.27 12.97 -2.94
C ILE A 24 8.41 12.02 -2.10
N GLU A 25 8.90 10.81 -1.89
CA GLU A 25 8.27 9.77 -1.07
C GLU A 25 8.91 9.73 0.32
N TYR A 26 8.09 9.74 1.37
CA TYR A 26 8.53 9.55 2.75
C TYR A 26 7.80 8.35 3.39
N GLU A 27 8.57 7.43 3.98
CA GLU A 27 8.03 6.33 4.76
C GLU A 27 8.09 6.64 6.26
N GLU A 28 6.93 6.67 6.91
CA GLU A 28 6.81 6.88 8.35
C GLU A 28 6.25 5.62 9.03
N LYS A 29 6.76 5.29 10.22
CA LYS A 29 6.26 4.17 11.03
C LYS A 29 4.97 4.61 11.74
N GLY A 30 3.88 3.86 11.58
CA GLY A 30 2.59 4.17 12.20
C GLY A 30 1.63 4.93 11.28
N VAL A 31 0.66 5.62 11.88
CA VAL A 31 -0.43 6.33 11.17
C VAL A 31 -0.22 7.84 11.27
N GLN A 32 -0.05 8.51 10.13
CA GLN A 32 0.14 9.97 10.08
C GLN A 32 -1.20 10.70 9.91
N GLN A 33 -1.60 11.49 10.90
CA GLN A 33 -2.80 12.34 10.83
C GLN A 33 -2.53 13.65 10.03
N PRO A 34 -3.57 14.33 9.49
CA PRO A 34 -4.95 13.88 9.34
C PRO A 34 -5.09 12.82 8.23
N ILE A 35 -6.12 11.99 8.35
CA ILE A 35 -6.44 10.89 7.43
C ILE A 35 -7.79 11.20 6.76
N ILE A 36 -7.77 11.50 5.47
CA ILE A 36 -8.96 11.68 4.64
C ILE A 36 -9.07 10.44 3.75
N ILE A 37 -9.77 9.42 4.25
CA ILE A 37 -9.92 8.12 3.58
C ILE A 37 -10.57 8.30 2.21
N GLN A 38 -9.87 7.84 1.17
CA GLN A 38 -10.29 7.99 -0.22
C GLN A 38 -10.62 6.64 -0.87
N SER A 39 -9.80 5.61 -0.63
CA SER A 39 -10.08 4.22 -1.01
C SER A 39 -9.40 3.24 -0.05
N LEU A 40 -9.97 2.06 0.10
CA LEU A 40 -9.34 0.90 0.71
C LEU A 40 -8.82 -0.04 -0.38
N TYR A 41 -7.62 -0.59 -0.20
CA TYR A 41 -7.07 -1.63 -1.06
C TYR A 41 -6.51 -2.81 -0.27
N LEU A 42 -6.56 -3.99 -0.89
CA LEU A 42 -5.91 -5.21 -0.44
C LEU A 42 -4.85 -5.61 -1.47
N ARG A 43 -3.60 -5.72 -1.05
CA ARG A 43 -2.48 -6.16 -1.88
C ARG A 43 -1.93 -7.48 -1.37
N VAL A 44 -2.02 -8.51 -2.20
CA VAL A 44 -1.48 -9.85 -1.92
C VAL A 44 -0.39 -10.17 -2.94
N TRP A 45 0.84 -10.28 -2.48
CA TRP A 45 1.98 -10.75 -3.26
C TRP A 45 2.24 -12.20 -2.90
N VAL A 46 2.10 -13.12 -3.86
CA VAL A 46 2.48 -14.53 -3.72
C VAL A 46 3.37 -14.92 -4.90
N GLY A 47 4.59 -15.35 -4.62
CA GLY A 47 5.47 -15.78 -5.69
C GLY A 47 5.98 -14.58 -6.50
N LYS A 48 5.84 -14.71 -7.82
CA LYS A 48 6.02 -13.62 -8.79
C LYS A 48 4.73 -12.83 -9.07
N THR A 49 3.60 -13.21 -8.48
CA THR A 49 2.30 -12.60 -8.78
C THR A 49 1.88 -11.65 -7.68
N VAL A 50 1.40 -10.47 -8.06
CA VAL A 50 0.83 -9.45 -7.19
C VAL A 50 -0.62 -9.23 -7.58
N PHE A 51 -1.50 -9.38 -6.61
CA PHE A 51 -2.92 -9.06 -6.70
C PHE A 51 -3.18 -7.78 -5.91
N ILE A 52 -3.91 -6.84 -6.50
CA ILE A 52 -4.32 -5.60 -5.87
C ILE A 52 -5.83 -5.50 -6.09
N LEU A 53 -6.60 -5.48 -5.02
CA LEU A 53 -8.03 -5.20 -5.04
C LEU A 53 -8.24 -3.84 -4.40
N ASP A 54 -8.56 -2.83 -5.19
CA ASP A 54 -8.90 -1.49 -4.69
C ASP A 54 -10.41 -1.28 -4.78
N SER A 55 -10.99 -0.69 -3.75
CA SER A 55 -12.44 -0.41 -3.67
C SER A 55 -12.95 0.58 -4.72
N ARG A 56 -12.08 1.42 -5.28
CA ARG A 56 -12.38 2.38 -6.33
C ARG A 56 -11.93 1.89 -7.71
N ASP A 57 -10.73 1.35 -7.80
CA ASP A 57 -10.09 0.95 -9.07
C ASP A 57 -10.35 -0.52 -9.45
N GLY A 58 -10.96 -1.31 -8.55
CA GLY A 58 -11.27 -2.72 -8.78
C GLY A 58 -10.06 -3.65 -8.66
N PHE A 59 -10.11 -4.78 -9.35
CA PHE A 59 -9.10 -5.83 -9.26
C PHE A 59 -8.02 -5.69 -10.33
N LYS A 60 -6.75 -5.73 -9.91
CA LYS A 60 -5.56 -5.68 -10.75
C LYS A 60 -4.65 -6.86 -10.43
N ARG A 61 -4.07 -7.44 -11.48
CA ARG A 61 -3.08 -8.51 -11.39
C ARG A 61 -1.81 -8.08 -12.12
N THR A 62 -0.66 -8.28 -11.50
CA THR A 62 0.65 -7.93 -12.08
C THR A 62 1.67 -9.02 -11.76
N GLN A 63 2.63 -9.24 -12.67
CA GLN A 63 3.77 -10.11 -12.39
C GLN A 63 5.03 -9.29 -12.12
N LYS A 64 5.87 -9.77 -11.20
CA LYS A 64 7.16 -9.19 -10.83
C LYS A 64 8.26 -10.22 -11.04
N ASN A 65 9.45 -9.77 -11.43
CA ASN A 65 10.56 -10.69 -11.72
C ASN A 65 11.12 -11.39 -10.46
N ARG A 66 10.86 -10.83 -9.28
CA ARG A 66 11.30 -11.38 -7.99
C ARG A 66 10.20 -12.14 -7.27
N ASN A 67 10.60 -13.19 -6.57
CA ASN A 67 9.71 -13.91 -5.67
C ASN A 67 9.66 -13.22 -4.29
N LYS A 68 8.47 -12.85 -3.83
CA LYS A 68 8.24 -12.36 -2.45
C LYS A 68 6.86 -12.80 -1.97
N PHE A 69 6.67 -12.78 -0.66
CA PHE A 69 5.36 -12.89 -0.03
C PHE A 69 5.04 -11.59 0.68
N LYS A 70 3.89 -10.99 0.39
CA LYS A 70 3.34 -9.84 1.11
C LYS A 70 1.83 -9.96 1.22
N PHE A 71 1.28 -9.54 2.35
CA PHE A 71 -0.16 -9.41 2.54
C PHE A 71 -0.41 -8.07 3.23
N ILE A 72 -0.99 -7.11 2.50
CA ILE A 72 -1.12 -5.73 2.92
C ILE A 72 -2.56 -5.27 2.74
N LEU A 73 -3.17 -4.76 3.81
CA LEU A 73 -4.38 -3.97 3.76
C LEU A 73 -3.97 -2.50 3.85
N GLY A 74 -4.34 -1.69 2.85
CA GLY A 74 -3.94 -0.30 2.78
C GLY A 74 -5.12 0.64 2.55
N VAL A 75 -4.99 1.86 3.04
CA VAL A 75 -5.93 2.95 2.83
C VAL A 75 -5.21 4.08 2.11
N THR A 76 -5.75 4.48 0.97
CA THR A 76 -5.34 5.72 0.30
C THR A 76 -6.05 6.89 0.96
N SER A 77 -5.29 7.92 1.31
CA SER A 77 -5.75 9.16 1.91
C SER A 77 -5.23 10.36 1.13
N ARG A 78 -6.04 11.40 1.00
CA ARG A 78 -5.63 12.68 0.38
C ARG A 78 -5.18 13.69 1.43
#